data_AF-A0ABD3NEZ3-F1
#
_entry.id   AF-A0ABD3NEZ3-F1
#
_cell.length_a   1.000
_cell.length_b   1.000
_cell.length_c   1.000
_cell.angle_alpha   90.00
_cell.angle_beta   90.00
_cell.angle_gamma   90.00
#
_symmetry.space_group_name_H-M   'P 1'
#
loop_
_entity.id
_entity.type
_entity.pdbx_description
1 polymer ?
#
loop_
_entity_poly.entity_id
_entity_poly.type
_entity_poly.pdbx_seq_one_letter_code
_entity_poly.pdbx_strand_id
1 'polypeptide(L)'
;MDQQNQFTQSDDDFWSIALTSESPFNKQESDDENDENEATKKSFSFAIPAPKANLTEEPLTILIRLNNGRGVLDDVSGIPWDASLILAGYLYGTHEGRSLCYNACSCTNSGGILELGSGLGLTGLAATAAAMKFGTHEERILRIVLTDRNDHCILSHLKENVDLNVSRYHSVNEHTLTNVSVEACDWMEVSIHLRTIAKEQQMDTKDTKYNFPQGQFHLILGSALIYVPEHAIECADTIYYYLSDISSYSMEHTSYELKRQAIIVQLPDRSGFATHFLPRCQELGLNVVCEEVSEELIEIVESGLKKTIPSIRDYRMYFITKQQCMRHRLCN
;
A
#
# COMPACT_ATOMS: atom_id res chain seq x y z
N MET A 1 19.68 -15.04 -47.85
CA MET A 1 20.32 -14.94 -46.52
C MET A 1 20.41 -13.46 -46.20
N ASP A 2 20.17 -13.13 -44.93
CA ASP A 2 20.14 -11.80 -44.30
C ASP A 2 18.82 -11.02 -44.45
N GLN A 3 17.91 -11.27 -43.50
CA GLN A 3 16.88 -10.30 -43.10
C GLN A 3 17.31 -9.68 -41.76
N GLN A 4 17.62 -8.39 -41.80
CA GLN A 4 17.86 -7.57 -40.61
C GLN A 4 16.53 -7.23 -39.96
N ASN A 5 16.34 -7.67 -38.72
CA ASN A 5 15.29 -7.20 -37.82
C ASN A 5 15.64 -5.79 -37.34
N GLN A 6 14.98 -4.78 -37.90
CA GLN A 6 14.89 -3.46 -37.29
C GLN A 6 13.80 -3.51 -36.21
N PHE A 7 14.22 -3.60 -34.96
CA PHE A 7 13.36 -3.22 -33.83
C PHE A 7 13.22 -1.70 -33.85
N THR A 8 12.05 -1.21 -34.23
CA THR A 8 11.66 0.17 -33.96
C THR A 8 11.41 0.28 -32.47
N GLN A 9 12.30 0.98 -31.75
CA GLN A 9 11.99 1.59 -30.46
C GLN A 9 10.76 2.49 -30.68
N SER A 10 9.59 2.05 -30.24
CA SER A 10 8.48 2.96 -30.02
C SER A 10 8.86 3.80 -28.81
N ASP A 11 9.14 5.08 -29.04
CA ASP A 11 9.31 6.06 -27.98
C ASP A 11 8.09 5.98 -27.05
N ASP A 12 8.33 5.66 -25.78
CA ASP A 12 7.32 5.64 -24.72
C ASP A 12 6.86 7.09 -24.47
N ASP A 13 5.83 7.51 -25.20
CA ASP A 13 5.17 8.82 -25.09
C ASP A 13 4.80 9.17 -23.64
N PHE A 14 4.61 8.16 -22.77
CA PHE A 14 4.31 8.34 -21.35
C PHE A 14 5.41 9.07 -20.58
N TRP A 15 6.69 8.72 -20.79
CA TRP A 15 7.80 9.39 -20.10
C TRP A 15 7.97 10.82 -20.59
N SER A 16 7.67 11.08 -21.86
CA SER A 16 7.72 12.44 -22.40
C SER A 16 6.71 13.35 -21.70
N ILE A 17 5.49 12.86 -21.46
CA ILE A 17 4.41 13.61 -20.78
C ILE A 17 4.74 13.84 -19.30
N ALA A 18 5.28 12.84 -18.61
CA ALA A 18 5.67 12.95 -17.20
C ALA A 18 6.84 13.93 -16.97
N LEU A 19 7.73 14.07 -17.96
CA LEU A 19 8.89 14.94 -17.89
C LEU A 19 8.64 16.37 -18.41
N THR A 20 7.62 16.59 -19.25
CA THR A 20 7.33 17.89 -19.87
C THR A 20 6.15 18.66 -19.27
N SER A 21 5.41 18.11 -18.30
CA SER A 21 4.30 18.85 -17.68
C SER A 21 4.85 19.96 -16.77
N GLU A 22 4.94 21.19 -17.30
CA GLU A 22 5.16 22.38 -16.49
C GLU A 22 4.06 22.46 -15.42
N SER A 23 4.49 22.41 -14.14
CA SER A 23 3.59 22.48 -13.00
C SER A 23 2.81 23.81 -13.00
N PRO A 24 1.47 23.80 -12.91
CA PRO A 24 0.65 25.02 -12.92
C PRO A 24 0.80 25.90 -11.67
N PHE A 25 1.75 25.59 -10.78
CA PHE A 25 1.98 26.30 -9.52
C PHE A 25 3.00 27.44 -9.57
N ASN A 26 3.60 27.75 -10.71
CA ASN A 26 4.49 28.90 -10.86
C ASN A 26 3.72 30.15 -11.32
N LYS A 27 3.07 30.87 -10.39
CA LYS A 27 2.76 32.31 -10.56
C LYS A 27 2.35 32.97 -9.25
N GLN A 28 3.35 33.43 -8.50
CA GLN A 28 3.46 34.77 -7.87
C GLN A 28 4.65 34.74 -6.91
N GLU A 29 5.82 35.18 -7.39
CA GLU A 29 6.93 35.60 -6.55
C GLU A 29 6.93 37.13 -6.52
N SER A 30 6.74 37.70 -5.33
CA SER A 30 7.15 39.06 -5.01
C SER A 30 8.50 38.96 -4.31
N ASP A 31 9.50 39.60 -4.90
CA ASP A 31 10.88 39.68 -4.41
C ASP A 31 10.93 40.30 -3.00
N ASP A 32 11.28 39.49 -2.01
CA ASP A 32 11.92 39.97 -0.78
C ASP A 32 13.11 39.04 -0.49
N GLU A 33 14.29 39.49 -0.92
CA GLU A 33 15.59 38.89 -0.61
C GLU A 33 15.94 39.19 0.85
N ASN A 34 15.81 38.20 1.73
CA ASN A 34 16.66 37.93 2.89
C ASN A 34 15.93 37.00 3.86
N ASP A 35 16.21 35.69 3.80
CA ASP A 35 16.39 34.88 5.01
C ASP A 35 16.94 33.49 4.67
N GLU A 36 17.73 32.97 5.60
CA GLU A 36 18.50 31.74 5.52
C GLU A 36 17.63 30.51 5.23
N ASN A 37 17.64 30.05 3.97
CA ASN A 37 17.65 28.65 3.48
C ASN A 37 16.85 27.54 4.22
N GLU A 38 15.76 27.84 4.94
CA GLU A 38 14.68 26.87 5.13
C GLU A 38 13.89 26.81 3.82
N ALA A 39 14.35 25.98 2.88
CA ALA A 39 13.56 25.61 1.72
C ALA A 39 12.16 25.21 2.22
N THR A 40 11.15 26.01 1.89
CA THR A 40 9.79 25.88 2.42
C THR A 40 9.29 24.48 2.05
N LYS A 41 9.25 23.57 3.03
CA LYS A 41 8.79 22.20 2.82
C LYS A 41 7.33 22.28 2.40
N LYS A 42 7.03 22.00 1.12
CA LYS A 42 5.64 21.95 0.62
C LYS A 42 4.93 20.81 1.34
N SER A 43 3.68 21.06 1.71
CA SER A 43 2.81 20.05 2.29
C SER A 43 1.60 19.83 1.42
N PHE A 44 1.16 18.58 1.37
CA PHE A 44 -0.08 18.16 0.77
C PHE A 44 -1.02 17.72 1.90
N SER A 45 -2.28 18.12 1.82
CA SER A 45 -3.30 17.75 2.79
C SER A 45 -4.43 17.04 2.06
N PHE A 46 -4.79 15.85 2.51
CA PHE A 46 -5.92 15.10 1.98
C PHE A 46 -6.94 14.86 3.08
N ALA A 47 -8.16 15.36 2.86
CA ALA A 47 -9.27 15.19 3.79
C ALA A 47 -10.16 14.05 3.27
N ILE A 48 -10.25 12.94 3.99
CA ILE A 48 -11.10 11.81 3.63
C ILE A 48 -12.40 11.93 4.44
N PRO A 49 -13.56 12.15 3.79
CA PRO A 49 -14.85 12.16 4.47
C PRO A 49 -15.06 10.88 5.30
N ALA A 50 -15.72 11.00 6.45
CA ALA A 50 -16.21 9.81 7.14
C ALA A 50 -17.33 9.14 6.33
N PRO A 51 -17.57 7.82 6.51
CA PRO A 51 -18.68 7.12 5.87
C PRO A 51 -20.00 7.85 6.11
N LYS A 52 -20.85 7.93 5.07
CA LYS A 52 -22.14 8.64 5.12
C LYS A 52 -23.04 8.20 6.29
N ALA A 53 -22.87 6.97 6.78
CA ALA A 53 -23.58 6.44 7.95
C ALA A 53 -23.25 7.15 9.28
N ASN A 54 -22.10 7.83 9.38
CA ASN A 54 -21.59 8.47 10.60
C ASN A 54 -21.39 9.99 10.39
N LEU A 55 -22.48 10.73 10.16
CA LEU A 55 -22.46 12.17 9.88
C LEU A 55 -21.82 13.06 10.97
N THR A 56 -21.67 12.54 12.19
CA THR A 56 -21.07 13.27 13.31
C THR A 56 -19.55 13.12 13.38
N GLU A 57 -18.97 12.23 12.60
CA GLU A 57 -17.53 11.98 12.63
C GLU A 57 -16.78 12.97 11.73
N GLU A 58 -15.75 13.59 12.28
CA GLU A 58 -14.91 14.52 11.51
C GLU A 58 -14.14 13.80 10.40
N PRO A 59 -13.96 14.43 9.22
CA PRO A 59 -13.09 13.91 8.16
C PRO A 59 -11.67 13.63 8.66
N LEU A 60 -11.06 12.56 8.14
CA LEU A 60 -9.64 12.31 8.39
C LEU A 60 -8.81 13.28 7.56
N THR A 61 -7.99 14.09 8.21
CA THR A 61 -6.98 14.90 7.51
C THR A 61 -5.62 14.23 7.63
N ILE A 62 -5.05 13.79 6.51
CA ILE A 62 -3.68 13.28 6.42
C ILE A 62 -2.78 14.39 5.87
N LEU A 63 -1.68 14.67 6.57
CA LEU A 63 -0.68 15.65 6.18
C LEU A 63 0.54 14.94 5.62
N ILE A 64 0.93 15.26 4.40
CA ILE A 64 2.08 14.68 3.71
C ILE A 64 3.08 15.79 3.43
N ARG A 65 4.32 15.64 3.89
CA ARG A 65 5.42 16.49 3.41
C ARG A 65 5.84 15.99 2.04
N LEU A 66 6.09 16.92 1.13
CA LEU A 66 6.66 16.64 -0.19
C LEU A 66 8.16 16.92 -0.15
N ASN A 67 8.96 16.03 -0.73
CA ASN A 67 10.41 16.24 -0.82
C ASN A 67 10.70 17.14 -2.03
N ASN A 68 10.90 18.42 -1.78
CA ASN A 68 11.24 19.39 -2.83
C ASN A 68 12.76 19.49 -3.10
N GLY A 69 13.58 18.73 -2.37
CA GLY A 69 15.00 19.04 -2.21
C GLY A 69 15.90 18.62 -3.36
N ARG A 70 15.46 17.74 -4.28
CA ARG A 70 16.37 17.11 -5.26
C ARG A 70 15.86 17.04 -6.71
N GLY A 71 14.78 17.75 -7.04
CA GLY A 71 14.22 17.80 -8.40
C GLY A 71 13.43 16.55 -8.80
N VAL A 72 12.89 16.56 -10.02
CA VAL A 72 11.90 15.59 -10.58
C VAL A 72 12.42 14.14 -10.67
N LEU A 73 13.72 13.92 -10.47
CA LEU A 73 14.35 12.59 -10.55
C LEU A 73 14.47 11.88 -9.20
N ASP A 74 14.05 12.51 -8.10
CA ASP A 74 13.95 11.83 -6.80
C ASP A 74 12.60 11.11 -6.76
N ASP A 75 12.61 9.77 -6.68
CA ASP A 75 11.41 8.89 -6.67
C ASP A 75 10.38 9.27 -5.57
N VAL A 76 10.77 10.17 -4.65
CA VAL A 76 9.98 10.65 -3.49
C VAL A 76 9.51 12.11 -3.61
N SER A 77 9.79 12.78 -4.75
CA SER A 77 9.50 14.22 -4.95
C SER A 77 8.08 14.53 -5.46
N GLY A 78 7.26 13.51 -5.70
CA GLY A 78 5.95 13.63 -6.34
C GLY A 78 4.78 13.90 -5.39
N ILE A 79 3.64 14.27 -5.97
CA ILE A 79 2.33 14.19 -5.31
C ILE A 79 1.91 12.72 -5.14
N PRO A 80 1.03 12.39 -4.18
CA PRO A 80 0.49 11.04 -4.08
C PRO A 80 -0.15 10.57 -5.39
N TRP A 81 0.08 9.32 -5.76
CA TRP A 81 -0.54 8.70 -6.93
C TRP A 81 -2.05 8.54 -6.73
N ASP A 82 -2.81 8.61 -7.83
CA ASP A 82 -4.27 8.44 -7.79
C ASP A 82 -4.67 7.09 -7.18
N ALA A 83 -3.92 6.01 -7.44
CA ALA A 83 -4.12 4.71 -6.80
C ALA A 83 -4.09 4.79 -5.26
N SER A 84 -3.16 5.56 -4.69
CA SER A 84 -3.04 5.73 -3.24
C SER A 84 -4.20 6.56 -2.69
N LEU A 85 -4.68 7.56 -3.43
CA LEU A 85 -5.85 8.36 -3.08
C LEU A 85 -7.13 7.50 -3.05
N ILE A 86 -7.30 6.65 -4.06
CA ILE A 86 -8.42 5.70 -4.15
C ILE A 86 -8.38 4.71 -3.00
N LEU A 87 -7.22 4.07 -2.74
CA LEU A 87 -7.12 3.07 -1.68
C LEU A 87 -7.29 3.70 -0.29
N ALA A 88 -6.71 4.88 -0.05
CA ALA A 88 -6.94 5.63 1.20
C ALA A 88 -8.42 5.99 1.39
N GLY A 89 -9.08 6.45 0.32
CA GLY A 89 -10.52 6.74 0.29
C GLY A 89 -11.37 5.51 0.60
N TYR A 90 -10.99 4.34 0.09
CA TYR A 90 -11.68 3.09 0.37
C TYR A 90 -11.51 2.69 1.84
N LEU A 91 -10.28 2.66 2.34
CA LEU A 91 -9.94 2.16 3.68
C LEU A 91 -10.55 3.00 4.79
N TYR A 92 -10.59 4.33 4.64
CA TYR A 92 -11.17 5.21 5.65
C TYR A 92 -12.58 5.70 5.31
N GLY A 93 -12.91 5.93 4.04
CA GLY A 93 -14.19 6.52 3.64
C GLY A 93 -15.35 5.53 3.58
N THR A 94 -15.08 4.23 3.61
CA THR A 94 -16.12 3.18 3.56
C THR A 94 -16.22 2.39 4.86
N HIS A 95 -17.40 1.82 5.15
CA HIS A 95 -17.58 0.94 6.30
C HIS A 95 -16.76 -0.36 6.15
N GLU A 96 -16.74 -0.93 4.94
CA GLU A 96 -16.01 -2.17 4.64
C GLU A 96 -14.51 -2.00 4.84
N GLY A 97 -13.91 -0.96 4.26
CA GLY A 97 -12.49 -0.66 4.40
C GLY A 97 -12.07 -0.50 5.87
N ARG A 98 -12.88 0.20 6.67
CA ARG A 98 -12.61 0.36 8.10
C ARG A 98 -12.71 -0.94 8.88
N SER A 99 -13.73 -1.74 8.59
CA SER A 99 -13.91 -3.06 9.20
C SER A 99 -12.73 -3.99 8.89
N LEU A 100 -12.23 -3.96 7.65
CA LEU A 100 -11.03 -4.70 7.25
C LEU A 100 -9.80 -4.27 8.04
N CYS A 101 -9.51 -2.97 8.13
CA CYS A 101 -8.38 -2.45 8.90
C CYS A 101 -8.49 -2.81 10.39
N TYR A 102 -9.67 -2.69 10.97
CA TYR A 102 -9.93 -3.06 12.35
C TYR A 102 -9.66 -4.55 12.61
N ASN A 103 -10.27 -5.42 11.80
CA ASN A 103 -10.17 -6.87 11.91
C ASN A 103 -8.74 -7.37 11.66
N ALA A 104 -7.99 -6.70 10.79
CA ALA A 104 -6.59 -7.03 10.55
C ALA A 104 -5.73 -6.89 11.82
N CYS A 105 -6.09 -5.95 12.70
CA CYS A 105 -5.35 -5.64 13.92
C CYS A 105 -6.01 -6.18 15.22
N SER A 106 -7.13 -6.90 15.14
CA SER A 106 -7.85 -7.37 16.35
C SER A 106 -7.26 -8.63 16.99
N CYS A 107 -6.33 -9.32 16.32
CA CYS A 107 -5.75 -10.57 16.84
C CYS A 107 -4.41 -10.35 17.57
N THR A 108 -4.33 -10.86 18.80
CA THR A 108 -3.23 -10.59 19.75
C THR A 108 -1.86 -11.16 19.38
N ASN A 109 -1.76 -12.16 18.50
CA ASN A 109 -0.52 -12.95 18.37
C ASN A 109 0.07 -13.09 16.95
N SER A 110 -0.52 -12.50 15.91
CA SER A 110 0.07 -12.56 14.54
C SER A 110 -0.59 -11.66 13.50
N GLY A 111 -1.56 -10.83 13.90
CA GLY A 111 -2.26 -9.93 12.98
C GLY A 111 -1.48 -8.67 12.67
N GLY A 112 -1.95 -7.95 11.67
CA GLY A 112 -1.42 -6.64 11.32
C GLY A 112 -1.71 -6.25 9.88
N ILE A 113 -1.33 -5.02 9.57
CA ILE A 113 -1.40 -4.42 8.25
C ILE A 113 0.04 -4.23 7.74
N LEU A 114 0.29 -4.65 6.51
CA LEU A 114 1.53 -4.37 5.78
C LEU A 114 1.20 -3.53 4.55
N GLU A 115 1.84 -2.39 4.36
CA GLU A 115 1.82 -1.66 3.10
C GLU A 115 3.11 -1.93 2.33
N LEU A 116 2.99 -2.38 1.08
CA LEU A 116 4.10 -2.55 0.15
C LEU A 116 4.24 -1.29 -0.70
N GLY A 117 5.46 -0.81 -0.94
CA GLY A 117 5.72 0.35 -1.81
C GLY A 117 4.95 1.59 -1.36
N SER A 118 5.11 1.95 -0.08
CA SER A 118 4.27 2.95 0.60
C SER A 118 4.48 4.35 0.03
N GLY A 119 5.63 4.63 -0.57
CA GLY A 119 6.02 5.95 -1.07
C GLY A 119 5.93 7.00 0.04
N LEU A 120 4.90 7.84 -0.05
CA LEU A 120 4.62 8.89 0.94
C LEU A 120 3.85 8.39 2.17
N GLY A 121 3.35 7.16 2.16
CA GLY A 121 2.65 6.50 3.28
C GLY A 121 1.16 6.82 3.40
N LEU A 122 0.56 7.40 2.36
CA LEU A 122 -0.83 7.87 2.42
C LEU A 122 -1.82 6.75 2.77
N THR A 123 -1.68 5.60 2.13
CA THR A 123 -2.60 4.47 2.30
C THR A 123 -2.48 3.87 3.70
N GLY A 124 -1.25 3.60 4.16
CA GLY A 124 -0.99 3.04 5.48
C GLY A 124 -1.40 3.98 6.61
N LEU A 125 -1.28 5.30 6.41
CA LEU A 125 -1.80 6.30 7.35
C LEU A 125 -3.34 6.29 7.40
N ALA A 126 -4.02 6.19 6.27
CA ALA A 126 -5.47 6.03 6.23
C ALA A 126 -5.91 4.72 6.91
N ALA A 127 -5.20 3.62 6.64
CA ALA A 127 -5.42 2.33 7.28
C ALA A 127 -5.21 2.39 8.80
N THR A 128 -4.17 3.10 9.25
CA THR A 128 -3.88 3.34 10.67
C THR A 128 -5.03 4.06 11.34
N ALA A 129 -5.47 5.18 10.76
CA ALA A 129 -6.59 5.94 11.30
C ALA A 129 -7.89 5.13 11.31
N ALA A 130 -8.15 4.33 10.26
CA ALA A 130 -9.30 3.45 10.16
C ALA A 130 -9.27 2.36 11.25
N ALA A 131 -8.13 1.69 11.44
CA ALA A 131 -7.97 0.70 12.48
C ALA A 131 -8.17 1.30 13.88
N MET A 132 -7.62 2.50 14.13
CA MET A 132 -7.69 3.17 15.44
C MET A 132 -9.09 3.67 15.81
N LYS A 133 -9.82 4.25 14.85
CA LYS A 133 -11.13 4.87 15.11
C LYS A 133 -12.30 3.90 15.03
N PHE A 134 -12.14 2.78 14.33
CA PHE A 134 -13.19 1.77 14.22
C PHE A 134 -13.12 0.82 15.43
N GLY A 135 -14.29 0.48 16.00
CA GLY A 135 -14.44 -0.53 17.08
C GLY A 135 -14.49 -0.01 18.52
N THR A 136 -14.76 -0.92 19.46
CA THR A 136 -14.93 -0.67 20.90
C THR A 136 -13.58 -0.55 21.64
N HIS A 137 -13.61 0.00 22.88
CA HIS A 137 -12.46 0.30 23.76
C HIS A 137 -11.65 -0.91 24.28
N GLU A 138 -11.56 -2.00 23.51
CA GLU A 138 -10.76 -3.16 23.90
C GLU A 138 -9.27 -2.86 23.75
N GLU A 139 -8.48 -3.33 24.73
CA GLU A 139 -7.01 -3.27 24.65
C GLU A 139 -6.52 -4.10 23.47
N ARG A 140 -5.78 -3.46 22.58
CA ARG A 140 -5.29 -4.09 21.35
C ARG A 140 -3.93 -3.53 20.96
N ILE A 141 -3.17 -4.37 20.27
CA ILE A 141 -1.87 -4.02 19.70
C ILE A 141 -2.07 -3.83 18.19
N LEU A 142 -2.03 -2.58 17.74
CA LEU A 142 -2.06 -2.29 16.30
C LEU A 142 -0.66 -2.46 15.74
N ARG A 143 -0.44 -3.53 14.99
CA ARG A 143 0.79 -3.72 14.22
C ARG A 143 0.55 -3.26 12.78
N ILE A 144 1.21 -2.17 12.39
CA ILE A 144 1.12 -1.61 11.04
C ILE A 144 2.54 -1.34 10.56
N VAL A 145 2.92 -1.95 9.44
CA VAL A 145 4.26 -1.84 8.88
C VAL A 145 4.15 -1.20 7.51
N LEU A 146 4.72 -0.01 7.34
CA LEU A 146 4.81 0.67 6.05
C LEU A 146 6.19 0.38 5.47
N THR A 147 6.23 -0.18 4.27
CA THR A 147 7.49 -0.57 3.64
C THR A 147 7.73 0.13 2.33
N ASP A 148 9.02 0.32 2.03
CA ASP A 148 9.48 0.74 0.72
C ASP A 148 10.84 0.10 0.41
N ARG A 149 11.41 0.38 -0.77
CA ARG A 149 12.75 -0.05 -1.15
C ARG A 149 13.76 0.33 -0.08
N ASN A 150 14.83 -0.45 0.04
CA ASN A 150 15.95 -0.18 0.94
C ASN A 150 16.79 1.04 0.47
N ASP A 151 16.16 2.20 0.51
CA ASP A 151 16.76 3.51 0.24
C ASP A 151 16.51 4.42 1.44
N HIS A 152 17.61 4.92 2.01
CA HIS A 152 17.56 5.74 3.23
C HIS A 152 16.75 7.03 3.06
N CYS A 153 16.78 7.65 1.88
CA CYS A 153 16.06 8.90 1.63
C CYS A 153 14.54 8.63 1.61
N ILE A 154 14.12 7.58 0.92
CA ILE A 154 12.72 7.15 0.86
C ILE A 154 12.20 6.83 2.27
N LEU A 155 12.91 5.94 2.99
CA LEU A 155 12.47 5.48 4.30
C LEU A 155 12.47 6.60 5.35
N SER A 156 13.47 7.49 5.32
CA SER A 156 13.51 8.66 6.22
C SER A 156 12.33 9.60 5.95
N HIS A 157 11.99 9.84 4.69
CA HIS A 157 10.88 10.73 4.34
C HIS A 157 9.52 10.10 4.67
N LEU A 158 9.34 8.82 4.38
CA LEU A 158 8.18 8.05 4.81
C LEU A 158 8.02 8.10 6.34
N LYS A 159 9.13 7.97 7.09
CA LYS A 159 9.12 8.07 8.55
C LYS A 159 8.71 9.47 9.04
N GLU A 160 9.19 10.55 8.40
CA GLU A 160 8.71 11.91 8.70
C GLU A 160 7.18 12.02 8.52
N ASN A 161 6.64 11.49 7.42
CA ASN A 161 5.19 11.50 7.17
C ASN A 161 4.41 10.69 8.20
N VAL A 162 4.94 9.54 8.63
CA VAL A 162 4.36 8.74 9.71
C VAL A 162 4.30 9.53 11.02
N ASP A 163 5.42 10.13 11.43
CA ASP A 163 5.52 10.83 12.72
C ASP A 163 4.60 12.08 12.80
N LEU A 164 4.41 12.75 11.66
CA LEU A 164 3.49 13.90 11.54
C LEU A 164 2.02 13.56 11.79
N ASN A 165 1.62 12.31 11.53
CA ASN A 165 0.21 11.90 11.57
C ASN A 165 -0.09 11.00 12.77
N VAL A 166 0.78 10.05 13.09
CA VAL A 166 0.53 9.04 14.13
C VAL A 166 0.34 9.65 15.52
N SER A 167 1.12 10.68 15.85
CA SER A 167 0.98 11.42 17.12
C SER A 167 -0.41 12.04 17.32
N ARG A 168 -1.08 12.43 16.22
CA ARG A 168 -2.44 12.99 16.23
C ARG A 168 -3.51 11.94 16.48
N TYR A 169 -3.20 10.66 16.26
CA TYR A 169 -4.13 9.55 16.48
C TYR A 169 -4.02 8.99 17.90
N HIS A 170 -2.88 9.14 18.57
CA HIS A 170 -2.62 8.60 19.92
C HIS A 170 -3.46 9.27 21.02
N SER A 171 -3.97 10.48 20.80
CA SER A 171 -4.79 11.20 21.78
C SER A 171 -6.21 10.65 21.94
N VAL A 172 -6.62 9.67 21.12
CA VAL A 172 -8.02 9.25 21.02
C VAL A 172 -8.34 8.02 21.89
N ASN A 173 -7.36 7.17 22.24
CA ASN A 173 -7.64 5.94 22.99
C ASN A 173 -6.42 5.47 23.81
N GLU A 174 -6.40 5.75 25.12
CA GLU A 174 -5.31 5.40 26.04
C GLU A 174 -5.03 3.89 26.14
N HIS A 175 -6.01 3.05 25.75
CA HIS A 175 -5.94 1.60 25.83
C HIS A 175 -5.38 0.90 24.57
N THR A 176 -5.07 1.66 23.50
CA THR A 176 -4.58 1.08 22.23
C THR A 176 -3.06 1.25 22.09
N LEU A 177 -2.32 0.15 22.19
CA LEU A 177 -0.88 0.15 21.91
C LEU A 177 -0.67 0.16 20.39
N THR A 178 -0.28 1.31 19.86
CA THR A 178 -0.09 1.48 18.42
C THR A 178 1.38 1.33 18.06
N ASN A 179 1.70 0.33 17.24
CA ASN A 179 3.03 0.09 16.68
C ASN A 179 3.00 0.27 15.17
N VAL A 180 3.22 1.52 14.73
CA VAL A 180 3.41 1.87 13.32
C VAL A 180 4.91 1.98 13.04
N SER A 181 5.46 1.05 12.27
CA SER A 181 6.87 1.03 11.88
C SER A 181 7.05 1.35 10.39
N VAL A 182 8.24 1.87 10.08
CA VAL A 182 8.72 2.03 8.70
C VAL A 182 9.91 1.10 8.53
N GLU A 183 9.84 0.20 7.54
CA GLU A 183 10.83 -0.87 7.34
C GLU A 183 11.19 -1.01 5.86
N ALA A 184 12.44 -1.39 5.58
CA ALA A 184 12.85 -1.70 4.21
C ALA A 184 12.25 -3.04 3.77
N CYS A 185 11.70 -3.11 2.55
CA CYS A 185 11.26 -4.36 1.93
C CYS A 185 11.61 -4.35 0.44
N ASP A 186 12.70 -5.04 0.10
CA ASP A 186 13.05 -5.28 -1.30
C ASP A 186 12.38 -6.59 -1.77
N TRP A 187 11.43 -6.46 -2.70
CA TRP A 187 10.66 -7.59 -3.20
C TRP A 187 11.52 -8.64 -3.90
N MET A 188 12.64 -8.23 -4.49
CA MET A 188 13.59 -9.15 -5.13
C MET A 188 14.25 -10.04 -4.08
N GLU A 189 14.65 -9.47 -2.93
CA GLU A 189 15.23 -10.25 -1.83
C GLU A 189 14.23 -11.26 -1.27
N VAL A 190 12.97 -10.86 -1.10
CA VAL A 190 11.89 -11.74 -0.64
C VAL A 190 11.64 -12.87 -1.64
N SER A 191 11.57 -12.55 -2.93
CA SER A 191 11.41 -13.51 -4.03
C SER A 191 12.55 -14.53 -4.08
N ILE A 192 13.81 -14.06 -4.00
CA ILE A 192 15.00 -14.93 -3.93
C ILE A 192 14.90 -15.85 -2.71
N HIS A 193 14.56 -15.31 -1.54
CA HIS A 193 14.41 -16.09 -0.32
C HIS A 193 13.34 -17.19 -0.46
N LEU A 194 12.16 -16.86 -1.00
CA LEU A 194 11.08 -17.81 -1.21
C LEU A 194 11.51 -18.95 -2.14
N ARG A 195 12.21 -18.63 -3.23
CA ARG A 195 12.72 -19.63 -4.19
C ARG A 195 13.85 -20.48 -3.59
N THR A 196 14.66 -19.90 -2.72
CA THR A 196 15.71 -20.61 -1.99
C THR A 196 15.11 -21.61 -1.02
N ILE A 197 14.12 -21.22 -0.20
CA ILE A 197 13.38 -22.14 0.69
C ILE A 197 12.79 -23.30 -0.11
N ALA A 198 12.18 -23.03 -1.27
CA ALA A 198 11.57 -24.07 -2.11
C ALA A 198 12.60 -25.10 -2.62
N LYS A 199 13.86 -24.69 -2.83
CA LYS A 199 14.96 -25.57 -3.25
C LYS A 199 15.62 -26.27 -2.06
N GLU A 200 15.70 -25.59 -0.93
CA GLU A 200 16.47 -25.99 0.27
C GLU A 200 15.65 -26.80 1.28
N GLN A 201 14.45 -27.29 0.95
CA GLN A 201 13.76 -28.35 1.71
C GLN A 201 14.58 -29.67 1.88
N GLN A 202 15.89 -29.66 1.60
CA GLN A 202 16.87 -30.72 1.79
C GLN A 202 18.08 -30.35 2.68
N MET A 203 18.27 -29.11 3.16
CA MET A 203 19.42 -28.78 4.02
C MET A 203 19.11 -27.81 5.17
N ASP A 204 19.70 -28.11 6.33
CA ASP A 204 19.56 -27.44 7.62
C ASP A 204 20.15 -26.02 7.58
N THR A 205 19.33 -25.02 7.26
CA THR A 205 19.77 -23.62 7.14
C THR A 205 19.90 -22.96 8.51
N LYS A 206 21.15 -22.73 8.93
CA LYS A 206 21.48 -21.88 10.09
C LYS A 206 21.40 -20.39 9.73
N ASP A 207 20.69 -19.64 10.57
CA ASP A 207 20.80 -18.20 10.87
C ASP A 207 21.21 -17.25 9.72
N THR A 208 20.49 -17.26 8.61
CA THR A 208 20.54 -16.11 7.68
C THR A 208 19.58 -15.04 8.19
N LYS A 209 20.13 -13.95 8.74
CA LYS A 209 19.33 -12.79 9.14
C LYS A 209 18.98 -11.98 7.90
N TYR A 210 17.73 -12.06 7.45
CA TYR A 210 17.23 -11.29 6.32
C TYR A 210 16.88 -9.86 6.72
N ASN A 211 16.99 -8.91 5.78
CA ASN A 211 16.80 -7.47 5.99
C ASN A 211 15.38 -6.99 5.61
N PHE A 212 14.37 -7.87 5.66
CA PHE A 212 12.98 -7.53 5.37
C PHE A 212 12.06 -7.88 6.57
N PRO A 213 10.84 -7.30 6.65
CA PRO A 213 9.94 -7.48 7.79
C PRO A 213 9.71 -8.95 8.13
N GLN A 214 9.54 -9.23 9.41
CA GLN A 214 9.31 -10.59 9.90
C GLN A 214 7.83 -10.84 10.19
N GLY A 215 7.41 -12.10 10.06
CA GLY A 215 6.04 -12.53 10.36
C GLY A 215 5.07 -12.37 9.20
N GLN A 216 3.81 -12.74 9.44
CA GLN A 216 2.73 -12.67 8.47
C GLN A 216 1.75 -11.53 8.82
N PHE A 217 0.89 -11.21 7.87
CA PHE A 217 -0.08 -10.12 7.99
C PHE A 217 -1.48 -10.57 7.57
N HIS A 218 -2.48 -9.97 8.20
CA HIS A 218 -3.89 -10.23 7.88
C HIS A 218 -4.36 -9.38 6.70
N LEU A 219 -3.82 -8.17 6.59
CA LEU A 219 -4.10 -7.26 5.50
C LEU A 219 -2.80 -6.78 4.87
N ILE A 220 -2.68 -6.95 3.56
CA ILE A 220 -1.60 -6.34 2.77
C ILE A 220 -2.22 -5.26 1.88
N LEU A 221 -1.58 -4.11 1.79
CA LEU A 221 -2.04 -2.96 1.02
C LEU A 221 -0.99 -2.61 -0.04
N GLY A 222 -1.46 -2.19 -1.22
CA GLY A 222 -0.58 -1.71 -2.28
C GLY A 222 -1.30 -0.78 -3.23
N SER A 223 -0.60 0.26 -3.69
CA SER A 223 -1.14 1.20 -4.67
C SER A 223 -0.10 1.50 -5.74
N ALA A 224 -0.47 1.28 -7.01
CA ALA A 224 0.40 1.49 -8.17
C ALA A 224 1.77 0.77 -8.08
N LEU A 225 1.79 -0.43 -7.46
CA LEU A 225 3.02 -1.18 -7.17
C LEU A 225 3.83 -1.54 -8.41
N ILE A 226 3.16 -1.86 -9.52
CA ILE A 226 3.81 -2.41 -10.71
C ILE A 226 3.84 -1.34 -11.80
N TYR A 227 5.01 -0.76 -11.97
CA TYR A 227 5.33 0.21 -13.02
C TYR A 227 6.56 -0.18 -13.84
N VAL A 228 7.24 -1.28 -13.47
CA VAL A 228 8.27 -1.96 -14.25
C VAL A 228 7.95 -3.46 -14.30
N PRO A 229 7.93 -4.11 -15.48
CA PRO A 229 7.57 -5.53 -15.61
C PRO A 229 8.39 -6.49 -14.75
N GLU A 230 9.66 -6.15 -14.51
CA GLU A 230 10.63 -6.94 -13.76
C GLU A 230 10.31 -7.03 -12.26
N HIS A 231 9.34 -6.25 -11.75
CA HIS A 231 8.90 -6.32 -10.36
C HIS A 231 7.57 -7.06 -10.19
N ALA A 232 6.90 -7.41 -11.29
CA ALA A 232 5.57 -8.01 -11.25
C ALA A 232 5.58 -9.38 -10.56
N ILE A 233 6.57 -10.22 -10.84
CA ILE A 233 6.67 -11.57 -10.26
C ILE A 233 7.06 -11.48 -8.78
N GLU A 234 8.02 -10.63 -8.46
CA GLU A 234 8.58 -10.40 -7.14
C GLU A 234 7.54 -9.82 -6.19
N CYS A 235 6.67 -8.93 -6.70
CA CYS A 235 5.54 -8.40 -5.95
C CYS A 235 4.54 -9.51 -5.57
N ALA A 236 4.20 -10.40 -6.51
CA ALA A 236 3.32 -11.54 -6.22
C ALA A 236 3.96 -12.52 -5.21
N ASP A 237 5.25 -12.83 -5.37
CA ASP A 237 6.02 -13.66 -4.42
C ASP A 237 6.02 -13.03 -3.02
N THR A 238 6.19 -11.70 -2.92
CA THR A 238 6.18 -10.94 -1.66
C THR A 238 4.81 -10.99 -0.98
N ILE A 239 3.72 -10.81 -1.73
CA ILE A 239 2.36 -10.94 -1.20
C ILE A 239 2.14 -12.36 -0.67
N TYR A 240 2.51 -13.38 -1.43
CA TYR A 240 2.36 -14.77 -1.01
C TYR A 240 3.13 -15.08 0.28
N TYR A 241 4.36 -14.56 0.40
CA TYR A 241 5.21 -14.73 1.58
C TYR A 241 4.58 -14.12 2.84
N TYR A 242 4.12 -12.88 2.74
CA TYR A 242 3.60 -12.14 3.90
C TYR A 242 2.15 -12.42 4.23
N LEU A 243 1.33 -12.80 3.25
CA LEU A 243 -0.11 -12.97 3.47
C LEU A 243 -0.32 -14.19 4.36
N SER A 244 -0.94 -13.98 5.51
CA SER A 244 -1.12 -15.06 6.47
C SER A 244 -2.05 -16.15 5.96
N ASP A 245 -1.74 -17.41 6.28
CA ASP A 245 -2.60 -18.53 5.93
C ASP A 245 -3.85 -18.52 6.80
N ILE A 246 -5.00 -18.91 6.23
CA ILE A 246 -6.20 -19.27 7.01
C ILE A 246 -5.93 -20.63 7.68
N SER A 247 -4.90 -20.71 8.51
CA SER A 247 -4.67 -21.90 9.33
C SER A 247 -5.72 -21.92 10.43
N SER A 248 -6.21 -23.12 10.71
CA SER A 248 -7.34 -23.53 11.55
C SER A 248 -7.24 -23.17 13.05
N TYR A 249 -6.48 -22.14 13.41
CA TYR A 249 -6.32 -21.69 14.78
C TYR A 249 -7.50 -20.79 15.20
N SER A 250 -8.26 -21.32 16.15
CA SER A 250 -9.32 -20.73 16.99
C SER A 250 -10.76 -20.77 16.44
N MET A 251 -11.41 -21.94 16.64
CA MET A 251 -12.88 -22.07 16.66
C MET A 251 -13.54 -21.47 17.91
N GLU A 252 -12.78 -20.85 18.82
CA GLU A 252 -13.33 -20.34 20.07
C GLU A 252 -13.49 -18.82 19.99
N HIS A 253 -14.75 -18.42 19.82
CA HIS A 253 -15.29 -17.09 20.11
C HIS A 253 -14.81 -15.93 19.24
N THR A 254 -15.41 -15.78 18.06
CA THR A 254 -16.08 -14.55 17.61
C THR A 254 -16.72 -14.81 16.25
N SER A 255 -17.96 -14.36 16.04
CA SER A 255 -18.77 -14.60 14.82
C SER A 255 -18.33 -13.78 13.60
N TYR A 256 -17.14 -13.18 13.63
CA TYR A 256 -16.64 -12.34 12.55
C TYR A 256 -15.59 -13.13 11.77
N GLU A 257 -15.93 -13.43 10.51
CA GLU A 257 -15.03 -14.11 9.58
C GLU A 257 -13.82 -13.19 9.31
N LEU A 258 -12.69 -13.47 9.96
CA LEU A 258 -11.43 -12.76 9.74
C LEU A 258 -10.96 -13.00 8.30
N LYS A 259 -11.22 -12.02 7.43
CA LYS A 259 -10.73 -12.03 6.04
C LYS A 259 -9.25 -11.69 6.01
N ARG A 260 -8.43 -12.67 5.63
CA ARG A 260 -6.99 -12.49 5.34
C ARG A 260 -6.83 -12.21 3.85
N GLN A 261 -6.43 -11.00 3.48
CA GLN A 261 -6.34 -10.61 2.08
C GLN A 261 -5.28 -9.53 1.80
N ALA A 262 -4.86 -9.41 0.55
CA ALA A 262 -4.21 -8.22 0.03
C ALA A 262 -5.20 -7.40 -0.81
N ILE A 263 -5.08 -6.07 -0.77
CA ILE A 263 -5.84 -5.15 -1.62
C ILE A 263 -4.85 -4.31 -2.41
N ILE A 264 -4.94 -4.37 -3.73
CA ILE A 264 -4.11 -3.58 -4.65
C ILE A 264 -4.97 -2.69 -5.52
N VAL A 265 -4.63 -1.41 -5.63
CA VAL A 265 -5.21 -0.51 -6.63
C VAL A 265 -4.20 -0.27 -7.74
N GLN A 266 -4.56 -0.60 -8.97
CA GLN A 266 -3.63 -0.61 -10.10
C GLN A 266 -4.36 -0.40 -11.45
N LEU A 267 -3.68 0.25 -12.39
CA LEU A 267 -4.12 0.28 -13.79
C LEU A 267 -3.88 -1.09 -14.45
N PRO A 268 -4.90 -1.74 -15.05
CA PRO A 268 -4.81 -3.12 -15.54
C PRO A 268 -3.72 -3.33 -16.59
N ASP A 269 -3.54 -2.36 -17.48
CA ASP A 269 -2.62 -2.46 -18.63
C ASP A 269 -1.19 -2.02 -18.32
N ARG A 270 -0.88 -1.68 -17.06
CA ARG A 270 0.42 -1.10 -16.70
C ARG A 270 1.48 -2.17 -16.48
N SER A 271 2.60 -2.03 -17.19
CA SER A 271 3.92 -2.59 -16.87
C SER A 271 3.92 -4.07 -16.45
N GLY A 272 3.20 -4.92 -17.19
CA GLY A 272 3.21 -6.36 -16.98
C GLY A 272 2.28 -6.88 -15.88
N PHE A 273 1.41 -6.04 -15.32
CA PHE A 273 0.47 -6.48 -14.28
C PHE A 273 -0.41 -7.66 -14.74
N ALA A 274 -1.10 -7.51 -15.86
CA ALA A 274 -1.95 -8.58 -16.39
C ALA A 274 -1.16 -9.79 -16.94
N THR A 275 0.05 -9.57 -17.45
CA THR A 275 0.83 -10.60 -18.17
C THR A 275 1.83 -11.36 -17.30
N HIS A 276 2.22 -10.83 -16.14
CA HIS A 276 3.23 -11.42 -15.27
C HIS A 276 2.73 -11.56 -13.83
N PHE A 277 2.16 -10.50 -13.24
CA PHE A 277 1.69 -10.53 -11.85
C PHE A 277 0.49 -11.46 -11.67
N LEU A 278 -0.58 -11.29 -12.45
CA LEU A 278 -1.78 -12.13 -12.32
C LEU A 278 -1.50 -13.63 -12.58
N PRO A 279 -0.76 -14.02 -13.64
CA PRO A 279 -0.35 -15.41 -13.82
C PRO A 279 0.48 -15.93 -12.66
N ARG A 280 1.41 -15.13 -12.13
CA ARG A 280 2.22 -15.53 -10.97
C ARG A 280 1.37 -15.73 -9.71
N CYS A 281 0.38 -14.87 -9.46
CA CYS A 281 -0.58 -15.07 -8.38
C CYS A 281 -1.28 -16.43 -8.52
N GLN A 282 -1.72 -16.80 -9.72
CA GLN A 282 -2.36 -18.10 -9.98
C GLN A 282 -1.41 -19.27 -9.72
N GLU A 283 -0.15 -19.19 -10.16
CA GLU A 283 0.87 -20.22 -9.90
C GLU A 283 1.12 -20.44 -8.40
N LEU A 284 1.07 -19.37 -7.61
CA LEU A 284 1.24 -19.39 -6.17
C LEU A 284 -0.03 -19.85 -5.41
N GLY A 285 -1.11 -20.18 -6.12
CA GLY A 285 -2.39 -20.55 -5.50
C GLY A 285 -3.08 -19.36 -4.82
N LEU A 286 -2.84 -18.13 -5.29
CA LEU A 286 -3.58 -16.95 -4.87
C LEU A 286 -4.85 -16.82 -5.74
N ASN A 287 -5.99 -16.62 -5.08
CA ASN A 287 -7.24 -16.25 -5.72
C ASN A 287 -7.32 -14.73 -5.82
N VAL A 288 -7.58 -14.22 -7.03
CA VAL A 288 -7.66 -12.78 -7.32
C VAL A 288 -9.07 -12.44 -7.79
N VAL A 289 -9.74 -11.54 -7.07
CA VAL A 289 -11.00 -10.91 -7.48
C VAL A 289 -10.69 -9.49 -7.93
N CYS A 290 -11.20 -9.10 -9.10
CA CYS A 290 -11.02 -7.76 -9.67
C CYS A 290 -12.35 -7.03 -9.65
N GLU A 291 -12.37 -5.81 -9.12
CA GLU A 291 -13.53 -4.94 -9.07
C GLU A 291 -13.20 -3.57 -9.67
N GLU A 292 -14.21 -2.94 -10.25
CA GLU A 292 -14.12 -1.55 -10.70
C GLU A 292 -14.23 -0.61 -9.50
N VAL A 293 -13.59 0.56 -9.57
CA VAL A 293 -13.74 1.60 -8.55
C VAL A 293 -15.19 2.10 -8.60
N SER A 294 -15.92 1.99 -7.49
CA SER A 294 -17.33 2.39 -7.43
C SER A 294 -17.50 3.91 -7.53
N GLU A 295 -18.63 4.36 -8.09
CA GLU A 295 -18.93 5.80 -8.17
C GLU A 295 -18.99 6.46 -6.78
N GLU A 296 -19.45 5.74 -5.76
CA GLU A 296 -19.42 6.25 -4.38
C GLU A 296 -17.99 6.50 -3.90
N LEU A 297 -17.05 5.60 -4.21
CA LEU A 297 -15.65 5.78 -3.86
C LEU A 297 -15.02 6.94 -4.64
N ILE A 298 -15.37 7.11 -5.91
CA ILE A 298 -14.94 8.27 -6.71
C ILE A 298 -15.40 9.57 -6.05
N GLU A 299 -16.68 9.67 -5.66
CA GLU A 299 -17.23 10.84 -4.96
C GLU A 299 -16.45 11.15 -3.67
N ILE A 300 -16.14 10.13 -2.87
CA ILE A 300 -15.37 10.28 -1.61
C ILE A 300 -14.00 10.90 -1.90
N VAL A 301 -13.28 10.37 -2.89
CA VAL A 301 -11.91 10.80 -3.22
C VAL A 301 -11.91 12.21 -3.80
N GLU A 302 -12.77 12.49 -4.77
CA GLU A 302 -12.84 13.80 -5.43
C GLU A 302 -13.32 14.90 -4.49
N SER A 303 -14.30 14.60 -3.62
CA SER A 303 -14.73 15.51 -2.56
C SER A 303 -13.59 15.83 -1.60
N GLY A 304 -12.78 14.83 -1.25
CA GLY A 304 -11.65 14.98 -0.35
C GLY A 304 -10.51 15.81 -0.94
N LEU A 305 -10.28 15.68 -2.24
CA LEU A 305 -9.28 16.45 -2.98
C LEU A 305 -9.77 17.82 -3.42
N LYS A 306 -11.09 18.03 -3.46
CA LYS A 306 -11.73 19.20 -4.07
C LYS A 306 -11.35 19.36 -5.56
N LYS A 307 -11.09 18.24 -6.24
CA LYS A 307 -10.80 18.17 -7.68
C LYS A 307 -11.19 16.81 -8.24
N THR A 308 -11.49 16.79 -9.54
CA THR A 308 -11.75 15.56 -10.28
C THR A 308 -10.45 14.84 -10.65
N ILE A 309 -10.47 13.51 -10.72
CA ILE A 309 -9.37 12.68 -11.22
C ILE A 309 -9.79 12.07 -12.56
N PRO A 310 -9.28 12.57 -13.71
CA PRO A 310 -9.74 12.15 -15.03
C PRO A 310 -9.66 10.64 -15.30
N SER A 311 -8.64 9.97 -14.78
CA SER A 311 -8.34 8.55 -15.00
C SER A 311 -8.84 7.63 -13.88
N ILE A 312 -9.64 8.13 -12.93
CA ILE A 312 -10.02 7.35 -11.75
C ILE A 312 -10.76 6.06 -12.10
N ARG A 313 -11.54 6.09 -13.20
CA ARG A 313 -12.29 4.95 -13.74
C ARG A 313 -11.42 3.90 -14.44
N ASP A 314 -10.18 4.23 -14.75
CA ASP A 314 -9.24 3.30 -15.38
C ASP A 314 -8.57 2.39 -14.34
N TYR A 315 -8.59 2.79 -13.07
CA TYR A 315 -8.09 1.97 -11.97
C TYR A 315 -9.00 0.77 -11.69
N ARG A 316 -8.39 -0.30 -11.19
CA ARG A 316 -9.09 -1.50 -10.71
C ARG A 316 -8.61 -1.83 -9.30
N MET A 317 -9.51 -2.37 -8.49
CA MET A 317 -9.22 -2.91 -7.16
C MET A 317 -9.09 -4.42 -7.25
N TYR A 318 -7.96 -4.96 -6.80
CA TYR A 318 -7.66 -6.38 -6.80
C TYR A 318 -7.62 -6.89 -5.36
N PHE A 319 -8.53 -7.80 -5.04
CA PHE A 319 -8.61 -8.48 -3.76
C PHE A 319 -7.98 -9.86 -3.89
N ILE A 320 -6.88 -10.08 -3.17
CA ILE A 320 -6.04 -11.27 -3.31
C ILE A 320 -6.10 -12.07 -2.02
N THR A 321 -6.43 -13.35 -2.13
CA THR A 321 -6.54 -14.27 -0.99
C THR A 321 -5.75 -15.53 -1.28
N LYS A 322 -5.24 -16.21 -0.25
CA LYS A 322 -4.68 -17.55 -0.44
C LYS A 322 -5.81 -18.54 -0.64
N GLN A 323 -5.73 -19.39 -1.68
CA GLN A 323 -6.66 -20.50 -1.81
C GLN A 323 -6.50 -21.40 -0.58
N GLN A 324 -7.62 -21.70 0.09
CA GLN A 324 -7.60 -22.74 1.10
C GLN A 324 -7.20 -24.03 0.39
N CYS A 325 -6.02 -24.55 0.74
CA CYS A 325 -5.63 -25.87 0.32
C CYS A 325 -6.62 -26.83 0.97
N MET A 326 -7.69 -27.16 0.22
CA MET A 326 -8.60 -28.24 0.51
C MET A 326 -7.74 -29.49 0.46
N ARG A 327 -7.04 -29.78 1.56
CA ARG A 327 -6.34 -31.05 1.75
C ARG A 327 -7.40 -32.10 1.52
N HIS A 328 -7.35 -32.69 0.34
CA HIS A 328 -8.21 -33.77 -0.07
C HIS A 328 -8.17 -34.77 1.08
N ARG A 329 -9.30 -34.90 1.79
CA ARG A 329 -9.59 -36.06 2.62
C ARG A 329 -9.75 -37.24 1.68
N LEU A 330 -8.66 -37.66 1.04
CA LEU A 330 -8.51 -38.98 0.47
C LEU A 330 -8.11 -39.90 1.62
N CYS A 331 -9.05 -40.09 2.55
CA CYS A 331 -9.09 -41.28 3.38
C CYS A 331 -10.26 -42.10 2.86
N ASN A 332 -9.97 -43.05 1.99
CA ASN A 332 -10.72 -44.30 1.87
C ASN A 332 -9.70 -45.43 1.82
#